data_AF-A0A5B9QR42-F1
#
_entry.id   AF-A0A5B9QR42-F1
#
_cell.length_a   1.000
_cell.length_b   1.000
_cell.length_c   1.000
_cell.angle_alpha   90.00
_cell.angle_beta   90.00
_cell.angle_gamma   90.00
#
_symmetry.space_group_name_H-M   'P 1'
#
loop_
_entity.id
_entity.type
_entity.pdbx_description
1 polymer ?
#
loop_
_entity_poly.entity_id
_entity_poly.type
_entity_poly.pdbx_seq_one_letter_code
_entity_poly.pdbx_strand_id
1 'polypeptide(L)'
;MQSDVRDVDVLLDLLNGLARLGEGFEAAVEEIRAILSRVDEWIRVDRPAYWQQQLRLSEQALNSALDYLQQKRSTTRPGDRPPASEAQKRVAVAKQRVKLCQEKHQACRRHLLRLEGVINAMAGPLTEIDEAAGNDLPRAMAELKQLIKILDAYGGPRPDASS
;
A
#
# COMPACT_ATOMS: atom_id res chain seq x y z
N MET A 1 -50.06 22.60 -0.64
CA MET A 1 -48.99 22.91 0.33
C MET A 1 -48.32 21.59 0.70
N GLN A 2 -47.32 21.16 -0.07
CA GLN A 2 -46.63 19.87 0.08
C GLN A 2 -45.10 20.04 -0.18
N SER A 3 -44.64 21.28 -0.37
CA SER A 3 -43.25 21.63 -0.71
C SER A 3 -42.37 21.68 0.54
N ASP A 4 -42.78 22.36 1.61
CA ASP A 4 -41.93 22.60 2.80
C ASP A 4 -41.40 21.33 3.47
N VAL A 5 -42.26 20.32 3.68
CA VAL A 5 -41.84 19.07 4.35
C VAL A 5 -40.85 18.29 3.49
N ARG A 6 -41.06 18.28 2.17
CA ARG A 6 -40.18 17.59 1.23
C ARG A 6 -38.82 18.27 1.11
N ASP A 7 -38.78 19.59 1.24
CA ASP A 7 -37.54 20.37 1.22
C ASP A 7 -36.70 20.12 2.49
N VAL A 8 -37.34 19.99 3.67
CA VAL A 8 -36.65 19.63 4.93
C VAL A 8 -36.11 18.20 4.89
N ASP A 9 -36.90 17.23 4.42
CA ASP A 9 -36.47 15.82 4.29
C ASP A 9 -35.22 15.69 3.39
N VAL A 10 -35.18 16.43 2.27
CA VAL A 10 -34.01 16.45 1.37
C VAL A 10 -32.76 17.01 2.05
N LEU A 11 -32.90 18.02 2.91
CA LEU A 11 -31.77 18.58 3.66
C LEU A 11 -31.26 17.61 4.75
N LEU A 12 -32.16 16.87 5.39
CA LEU A 12 -31.80 15.80 6.34
C LEU A 12 -31.06 14.66 5.63
N ASP A 13 -31.52 14.26 4.44
CA ASP A 13 -30.83 13.27 3.61
C ASP A 13 -29.44 13.75 3.19
N LEU A 14 -29.31 15.02 2.79
CA LEU A 14 -28.01 15.62 2.48
C LEU A 14 -27.09 15.61 3.70
N LEU A 15 -27.59 15.97 4.89
CA LEU A 15 -26.83 15.95 6.12
C LEU A 15 -26.28 14.55 6.44
N ASN A 16 -27.13 13.53 6.29
CA ASN A 16 -26.74 12.13 6.46
C ASN A 16 -25.73 11.69 5.40
N GLY A 17 -25.88 12.16 4.16
CA GLY A 17 -24.93 11.93 3.08
C GLY A 17 -23.54 12.50 3.37
N LEU A 18 -23.47 13.74 3.86
CA LEU A 18 -22.21 14.39 4.25
C LEU A 18 -21.52 13.68 5.42
N ALA A 19 -22.29 13.21 6.41
CA ALA A 19 -21.75 12.43 7.52
C ALA A 19 -21.06 11.15 7.02
N ARG A 20 -21.75 10.38 6.16
CA ARG A 20 -21.21 9.15 5.57
C ARG A 20 -20.00 9.42 4.68
N LEU A 21 -19.98 10.55 3.98
CA LEU A 21 -18.85 10.95 3.15
C LEU A 21 -17.61 11.21 4.02
N GLY A 22 -17.77 11.93 5.14
CA GLY A 22 -16.69 12.19 6.10
C GLY A 22 -16.11 10.89 6.67
N GLU A 23 -16.97 10.00 7.17
CA GLU A 23 -16.56 8.67 7.65
C GLU A 23 -15.83 7.86 6.57
N GLY A 24 -16.30 7.95 5.32
CA GLY A 24 -15.68 7.30 4.17
C GLY A 24 -14.30 7.84 3.83
N PHE A 25 -14.09 9.15 3.94
CA PHE A 25 -12.78 9.78 3.72
C PHE A 25 -11.78 9.40 4.80
N GLU A 26 -12.16 9.49 6.09
CA GLU A 26 -11.30 9.07 7.19
C GLU A 26 -10.86 7.61 7.05
N ALA A 27 -11.82 6.71 6.78
CA ALA A 27 -11.53 5.29 6.59
C ALA A 27 -10.59 5.04 5.41
N ALA A 28 -10.81 5.73 4.28
CA ALA A 28 -9.97 5.58 3.09
C ALA A 28 -8.54 6.09 3.32
N VAL A 29 -8.38 7.24 4.00
CA VAL A 29 -7.06 7.79 4.32
C VAL A 29 -6.29 6.85 5.24
N GLU A 30 -6.92 6.35 6.30
CA GLU A 30 -6.31 5.38 7.21
C GLU A 30 -5.89 4.09 6.50
N GLU A 31 -6.75 3.56 5.62
CA GLU A 31 -6.41 2.38 4.81
C GLU A 31 -5.17 2.63 3.93
N ILE A 32 -5.12 3.78 3.24
CA ILE A 32 -3.97 4.15 2.40
C ILE A 32 -2.71 4.29 3.25
N ARG A 33 -2.77 4.97 4.40
CA ARG A 33 -1.63 5.13 5.33
C ARG A 33 -1.11 3.79 5.83
N ALA A 34 -2.00 2.86 6.15
CA ALA A 34 -1.65 1.51 6.60
C ALA A 34 -0.95 0.72 5.48
N ILE A 35 -1.46 0.78 4.25
CA ILE A 35 -0.85 0.13 3.09
C ILE A 35 0.55 0.70 2.82
N LEU A 36 0.68 2.04 2.79
CA LEU A 36 1.96 2.70 2.54
C LEU A 36 3.01 2.32 3.59
N SER A 37 2.63 2.33 4.87
CA SER A 37 3.50 1.92 5.98
C SER A 37 3.96 0.46 5.83
N ARG A 38 3.03 -0.45 5.54
CA ARG A 38 3.33 -1.87 5.34
C ARG A 38 4.25 -2.12 4.15
N VAL A 39 4.04 -1.39 3.05
CA VAL A 39 4.88 -1.52 1.85
C VAL A 39 6.27 -0.93 2.12
N ASP A 40 6.39 0.17 2.85
CA ASP A 40 7.70 0.73 3.25
C ASP A 40 8.48 -0.27 4.09
N GLU A 41 7.88 -0.82 5.15
CA GLU A 41 8.53 -1.82 6.00
C GLU A 41 9.00 -3.03 5.18
N TRP A 42 8.13 -3.56 4.30
CA TRP A 42 8.43 -4.73 3.49
C TRP A 42 9.58 -4.48 2.49
N ILE A 43 9.63 -3.30 1.85
CA ILE A 43 10.70 -2.97 0.88
C ILE A 43 12.00 -2.54 1.57
N ARG A 44 11.91 -1.86 2.73
CA ARG A 44 13.06 -1.31 3.45
C ARG A 44 13.75 -2.35 4.32
N VAL A 45 12.99 -3.27 4.92
CA VAL A 45 13.50 -4.22 5.93
C VAL A 45 13.44 -5.65 5.41
N ASP A 46 12.24 -6.17 5.17
CA ASP A 46 12.04 -7.61 4.93
C ASP A 46 12.74 -8.12 3.67
N ARG A 47 12.50 -7.44 2.54
CA ARG A 47 13.00 -7.89 1.24
C ARG A 47 14.51 -7.79 1.11
N PRO A 48 15.18 -6.69 1.51
CA PRO A 48 16.64 -6.63 1.53
C PRO A 48 17.24 -7.73 2.39
N ALA A 49 16.74 -7.93 3.62
CA ALA A 49 17.24 -8.96 4.52
C ALA A 49 17.09 -10.37 3.92
N TYR A 50 15.92 -10.67 3.34
CA TYR A 50 15.67 -11.93 2.65
C TYR A 50 16.67 -12.16 1.50
N TRP A 51 16.85 -11.17 0.61
CA TRP A 51 17.73 -11.34 -0.55
C TRP A 51 19.21 -11.39 -0.16
N GLN A 52 19.62 -10.67 0.89
CA GLN A 52 20.96 -10.77 1.44
C GLN A 52 21.24 -12.18 2.00
N GLN A 53 20.29 -12.74 2.74
CA GLN A 53 20.39 -14.12 3.24
C GLN A 53 20.44 -15.14 2.09
N GLN A 54 19.57 -14.97 1.08
CA GLN A 54 19.56 -15.85 -0.09
C GLN A 54 20.85 -15.74 -0.90
N LEU A 55 21.45 -14.55 -0.99
CA LEU A 55 22.74 -14.35 -1.64
C LEU A 55 23.82 -15.16 -0.92
N ARG A 56 23.94 -15.03 0.40
CA ARG A 56 24.90 -15.79 1.22
C ARG A 56 24.75 -17.31 1.02
N LEU A 57 23.51 -17.81 1.05
CA LEU A 57 23.24 -19.25 0.83
C LEU A 57 23.62 -19.69 -0.59
N SER A 58 23.37 -18.84 -1.59
CA SER A 58 23.72 -19.14 -2.98
C SER A 58 25.22 -19.15 -3.23
N GLU A 59 25.97 -18.27 -2.56
CA GLU A 59 27.44 -18.23 -2.62
C GLU A 59 28.06 -19.46 -1.95
N GLN A 60 27.51 -19.89 -0.81
CA GLN A 60 27.90 -21.15 -0.17
C GLN A 60 27.66 -22.35 -1.09
N ALA A 61 26.49 -22.42 -1.72
CA ALA A 61 26.17 -23.48 -2.67
C ALA A 61 27.08 -23.47 -3.92
N LEU A 62 27.46 -22.28 -4.40
CA LEU A 62 28.41 -22.14 -5.50
C LEU A 62 29.80 -22.65 -5.10
N ASN A 63 30.29 -22.30 -3.91
CA ASN A 63 31.57 -22.79 -3.42
C ASN A 63 31.58 -24.32 -3.33
N SER A 64 30.55 -24.91 -2.72
CA SER A 64 30.42 -26.38 -2.66
C SER A 64 30.35 -27.04 -4.04
N ALA A 65 29.69 -26.40 -5.01
CA ALA A 65 29.63 -26.91 -6.38
C ALA A 65 31.00 -26.83 -7.09
N LEU A 66 31.79 -25.78 -6.83
CA LEU A 66 33.15 -25.63 -7.35
C LEU A 66 34.10 -26.67 -6.74
N ASP A 67 34.02 -26.90 -5.43
CA ASP A 67 34.81 -27.92 -4.74
C ASP A 67 34.51 -29.33 -5.28
N TYR A 68 33.22 -29.64 -5.48
CA TYR A 68 32.79 -30.90 -6.09
C TYR A 68 33.31 -31.06 -7.52
N LEU A 69 33.27 -30.00 -8.33
CA LEU A 69 33.82 -30.02 -9.68
C LEU A 69 35.33 -30.26 -9.66
N GLN A 70 36.06 -29.62 -8.74
CA GLN A 70 37.50 -29.80 -8.59
C GLN A 70 37.85 -31.24 -8.18
N GLN A 71 37.11 -31.81 -7.22
CA GLN A 71 37.27 -33.20 -6.79
C GLN A 71 36.98 -34.19 -7.94
N LYS A 72 35.94 -33.96 -8.74
CA LYS A 72 35.65 -34.79 -9.92
C LYS A 72 36.74 -34.70 -10.98
N ARG A 73 37.29 -33.50 -11.20
CA ARG A 73 38.41 -33.30 -12.13
C ARG A 73 39.69 -34.00 -11.68
N SER A 74 40.01 -33.98 -10.39
CA SER A 74 41.23 -34.60 -9.86
C SER A 74 41.16 -36.14 -9.80
N THR A 75 39.96 -36.71 -9.71
CA THR A 75 39.74 -38.18 -9.64
C THR A 75 39.55 -38.86 -11.00
N THR A 76 39.41 -38.10 -12.09
CA THR A 76 39.23 -38.64 -13.44
C THR A 76 40.58 -39.11 -14.00
N ARG A 77 40.70 -40.40 -14.35
CA ARG A 77 41.91 -40.96 -15.01
C ARG A 77 41.96 -40.61 -16.51
N PRO A 78 43.17 -40.60 -17.12
CA PRO A 78 43.29 -40.40 -18.57
C PRO A 78 42.58 -41.54 -19.32
N GLY A 79 41.50 -41.24 -20.04
CA GLY A 79 40.75 -42.20 -20.86
C GLY A 79 39.25 -42.34 -20.53
N ASP A 80 38.80 -41.87 -19.35
CA ASP A 80 37.38 -41.96 -18.98
C ASP A 80 36.53 -40.81 -19.56
N ARG A 81 35.33 -41.16 -20.04
CA ARG A 81 34.31 -40.22 -20.57
C ARG A 81 33.94 -39.21 -19.48
N PRO A 82 33.87 -37.89 -19.75
CA PRO A 82 34.04 -36.87 -18.72
C PRO A 82 32.91 -36.93 -17.67
N PRO A 83 33.18 -37.33 -16.42
CA PRO A 83 32.23 -37.20 -15.31
C PRO A 83 31.96 -35.73 -14.94
N ALA A 84 32.64 -34.80 -15.61
CA ALA A 84 32.58 -33.36 -15.37
C ALA A 84 31.31 -32.68 -15.91
N SER A 85 30.49 -33.30 -16.77
CA SER A 85 29.33 -32.58 -17.36
C SER A 85 28.25 -32.25 -16.31
N GLU A 86 27.97 -33.17 -15.39
CA GLU A 86 26.99 -32.94 -14.31
C GLU A 86 27.52 -31.92 -13.30
N ALA A 87 28.79 -32.05 -12.89
CA ALA A 87 29.42 -31.09 -11.99
C ALA A 87 29.49 -29.68 -12.59
N GLN A 88 29.78 -29.56 -13.90
CA GLN A 88 29.73 -28.27 -14.62
C GLN A 88 28.32 -27.69 -14.66
N LYS A 89 27.29 -28.51 -14.91
CA LYS A 89 25.89 -28.08 -14.85
C LYS A 89 25.51 -27.56 -13.46
N ARG A 90 25.91 -28.26 -12.39
CA ARG A 90 25.68 -27.81 -11.00
C ARG A 90 26.30 -26.45 -10.73
N VAL A 91 27.54 -26.22 -11.17
CA VAL A 91 28.20 -24.91 -11.06
C VAL A 91 27.45 -23.84 -11.86
N ALA A 92 27.01 -24.15 -13.09
CA ALA A 92 26.25 -23.20 -13.91
C ALA A 92 24.94 -22.76 -13.23
N VAL A 93 24.17 -23.72 -12.68
CA VAL A 93 22.94 -23.43 -11.92
C VAL A 93 23.22 -22.59 -10.68
N ALA A 94 24.26 -22.92 -9.92
CA ALA A 94 24.64 -22.15 -8.74
C ALA A 94 25.03 -20.71 -9.09
N LYS A 95 25.80 -20.51 -10.17
CA LYS A 95 26.14 -19.16 -10.68
C LYS A 95 24.90 -18.36 -11.09
N GLN A 96 23.95 -19.00 -11.78
CA GLN A 96 22.69 -18.35 -12.15
C GLN A 96 21.90 -17.93 -10.90
N ARG A 97 21.89 -18.75 -9.85
CA ARG A 97 21.23 -18.41 -8.58
C ARG A 97 21.88 -17.21 -7.90
N VAL A 98 23.21 -17.17 -7.82
CA VAL A 98 23.94 -16.00 -7.26
C VAL A 98 23.59 -14.73 -8.04
N LYS A 99 23.63 -14.79 -9.37
CA LYS A 99 23.28 -13.66 -10.24
C LYS A 99 21.84 -13.17 -9.97
N LEU A 100 20.87 -14.09 -9.90
CA LEU A 100 19.49 -13.75 -9.58
C LEU A 100 19.37 -13.05 -8.21
N CYS A 101 20.03 -13.58 -7.18
CA CYS A 101 20.01 -12.99 -5.84
C CYS A 101 20.61 -11.57 -5.83
N GLN A 102 21.72 -11.34 -6.55
CA GLN A 102 22.32 -10.02 -6.70
C GLN A 102 21.39 -9.04 -7.42
N GLU A 103 20.78 -9.46 -8.55
CA GLU A 103 19.84 -8.65 -9.31
C GLU A 103 18.62 -8.24 -8.48
N LYS A 104 18.07 -9.18 -7.70
CA LYS A 104 16.92 -8.93 -6.83
C LYS A 104 17.26 -8.02 -5.66
N HIS A 105 18.42 -8.21 -5.04
CA HIS A 105 18.90 -7.31 -3.99
C HIS A 105 19.08 -5.87 -4.52
N GLN A 106 19.64 -5.70 -5.71
CA GLN A 106 19.72 -4.38 -6.36
C GLN A 106 18.34 -3.83 -6.73
N ALA A 107 17.40 -4.68 -7.16
CA ALA A 107 16.04 -4.27 -7.45
C ALA A 107 15.35 -3.70 -6.22
N CYS A 108 15.52 -4.29 -5.04
CA CYS A 108 14.98 -3.75 -3.78
C CYS A 108 15.41 -2.30 -3.55
N ARG A 109 16.70 -1.98 -3.75
CA ARG A 109 17.20 -0.59 -3.63
C ARG A 109 16.54 0.36 -4.63
N ARG A 110 16.35 -0.07 -5.87
CA ARG A 110 15.66 0.75 -6.90
C ARG A 110 14.19 0.96 -6.57
N HIS A 111 13.52 -0.07 -6.05
CA HIS A 111 12.11 0.03 -5.66
C HIS A 111 11.92 0.89 -4.42
N LEU A 112 12.86 0.86 -3.46
CA LEU A 112 12.85 1.72 -2.28
C LEU A 112 12.84 3.21 -2.67
N LEU A 113 13.75 3.64 -3.55
CA LEU A 113 13.79 5.03 -4.01
C LEU A 113 12.49 5.48 -4.70
N ARG A 114 11.87 4.59 -5.48
CA ARG A 114 10.58 4.88 -6.11
C ARG A 114 9.46 4.98 -5.08
N LEU A 115 9.46 4.09 -4.09
CA LEU A 115 8.48 4.09 -3.02
C LEU A 115 8.56 5.36 -2.18
N GLU A 116 9.77 5.80 -1.82
CA GLU A 116 9.98 7.07 -1.10
C GLU A 116 9.38 8.25 -1.87
N GLY A 117 9.54 8.28 -3.20
CA GLY A 117 8.90 9.27 -4.06
C GLY A 117 7.37 9.23 -4.00
N VAL A 118 6.77 8.03 -4.01
CA VAL A 118 5.31 7.84 -3.89
C VAL A 118 4.81 8.28 -2.51
N ILE A 119 5.47 7.87 -1.43
CA ILE A 119 5.09 8.24 -0.07
C ILE A 119 5.10 9.77 0.09
N ASN A 120 6.17 10.43 -0.37
CA ASN A 120 6.29 11.88 -0.32
C ASN A 120 5.21 12.58 -1.15
N ALA A 121 4.91 12.07 -2.34
CA ALA A 121 3.86 12.63 -3.20
C ALA A 121 2.44 12.46 -2.62
N MET A 122 2.20 11.40 -1.85
CA MET A 122 0.90 11.12 -1.23
C MET A 122 0.67 11.89 0.07
N ALA A 123 1.72 12.37 0.74
CA ALA A 123 1.59 13.04 2.03
C ALA A 123 0.70 14.29 1.98
N GLY A 124 0.84 15.13 0.96
CA GLY A 124 0.02 16.34 0.77
C GLY A 124 -1.46 16.01 0.56
N PRO A 125 -1.81 15.25 -0.49
CA PRO A 125 -3.19 14.87 -0.77
C PRO A 125 -3.92 14.17 0.39
N LEU A 126 -3.23 13.29 1.14
CA LEU A 126 -3.82 12.65 2.31
C LEU A 126 -4.10 13.65 3.44
N THR A 127 -3.23 14.65 3.61
CA THR A 127 -3.44 15.73 4.60
C THR A 127 -4.62 16.62 4.21
N GLU A 128 -4.75 16.96 2.91
CA GLU A 128 -5.88 17.74 2.42
C GLU A 128 -7.22 17.02 2.62
N ILE A 129 -7.25 15.70 2.41
CA ILE A 129 -8.46 14.89 2.65
C ILE A 129 -8.78 14.82 4.15
N ASP A 130 -7.77 14.64 5.01
CA ASP A 130 -7.96 14.67 6.47
C ASP A 130 -8.51 16.02 6.94
N GLU A 131 -8.01 17.13 6.41
CA GLU A 131 -8.51 18.48 6.71
C GLU A 131 -9.96 18.65 6.25
N ALA A 132 -10.28 18.20 5.03
CA ALA A 132 -11.64 18.25 4.52
C ALA A 132 -12.61 17.42 5.36
N ALA A 133 -12.20 16.22 5.79
CA ALA A 133 -13.01 15.32 6.61
C ALA A 133 -13.15 15.82 8.06
N GLY A 134 -12.07 16.31 8.67
CA GLY A 134 -12.02 16.70 10.08
C GLY A 134 -12.49 18.12 10.38
N ASN A 135 -12.49 19.03 9.38
CA ASN A 135 -12.82 20.44 9.60
C ASN A 135 -13.92 20.95 8.66
N ASP A 136 -13.74 20.82 7.35
CA ASP A 136 -14.63 21.49 6.38
C ASP A 136 -16.00 20.82 6.31
N LEU A 137 -16.05 19.48 6.27
CA LEU A 137 -17.31 18.73 6.29
C LEU A 137 -18.11 18.95 7.59
N PRO A 138 -17.52 18.83 8.80
CA PRO A 138 -18.22 19.14 10.05
C PRO A 138 -18.78 20.56 10.10
N ARG A 139 -18.05 21.54 9.56
CA ARG A 139 -18.53 22.92 9.46
C ARG A 139 -19.74 23.03 8.54
N ALA A 140 -19.67 22.47 7.34
CA ALA A 140 -20.80 22.47 6.40
C ALA A 140 -22.03 21.77 6.99
N MET A 141 -21.83 20.65 7.72
CA MET A 141 -22.89 19.95 8.43
C MET A 141 -23.52 20.81 9.54
N ALA A 142 -22.72 21.62 10.27
CA ALA A 142 -23.22 22.51 11.29
C ALA A 142 -24.08 23.64 10.70
N GLU A 143 -23.64 24.23 9.59
CA GLU A 143 -24.39 25.26 8.86
C GLU A 143 -25.72 24.68 8.34
N LEU A 144 -25.71 23.48 7.75
CA LEU A 144 -26.91 22.79 7.27
C LEU A 144 -27.88 22.47 8.42
N LYS A 145 -27.37 22.02 9.58
CA LYS A 145 -28.19 21.80 10.79
C LYS A 145 -28.86 23.09 11.27
N GLN A 146 -28.21 24.25 11.14
CA GLN A 146 -28.83 25.52 11.49
C GLN A 146 -29.95 25.89 10.52
N LEU A 147 -29.74 25.71 9.22
CA LEU A 147 -30.76 25.96 8.21
C LEU A 147 -32.01 25.09 8.41
N ILE A 148 -31.82 23.80 8.68
CA ILE A 148 -32.93 22.88 8.98
C ILE A 148 -33.73 23.37 10.19
N LYS A 149 -33.07 23.76 11.28
CA LYS A 149 -33.75 24.30 12.48
C LYS A 149 -34.55 25.57 12.19
N ILE A 150 -34.03 26.44 11.32
CA ILE A 150 -34.73 27.66 10.93
C ILE A 150 -36.00 27.31 10.14
N LEU A 151 -35.90 26.42 9.15
CA LEU A 151 -37.04 25.98 8.35
C LEU A 151 -38.10 25.28 9.19
N ASP A 152 -37.69 24.42 10.13
CA ASP A 152 -38.59 23.76 11.08
C ASP A 152 -39.35 24.76 11.96
N ALA A 153 -38.71 25.86 12.37
CA ALA A 153 -39.33 26.90 13.17
C ALA A 153 -40.37 27.73 12.37
N TYR A 154 -40.19 27.89 11.06
CA TYR A 154 -41.15 28.57 10.18
C TYR A 154 -42.29 27.66 9.69
N GLY A 155 -42.09 26.34 9.66
CA GLY A 155 -43.12 25.35 9.33
C GLY A 155 -44.14 25.05 10.44
N GLY A 156 -43.96 25.63 11.64
CA GLY A 156 -44.91 25.51 12.76
C GLY A 156 -46.28 26.13 12.45
N PRO A 157 -47.37 25.65 13.10
CA PRO A 157 -48.74 26.00 12.72
C PRO A 157 -48.94 27.52 12.71
N ARG A 158 -49.27 28.05 11.54
CA ARG A 158 -49.76 29.43 11.37
C ARG A 158 -50.97 29.58 12.31
N PRO A 159 -50.99 30.54 13.25
CA PRO A 159 -52.20 30.81 14.02
C PRO A 159 -53.27 31.22 13.01
N ASP A 160 -54.22 30.33 12.85
CA ASP A 160 -55.46 30.51 12.15
C ASP A 160 -56.09 31.82 12.65
N ALA A 161 -56.22 32.75 11.70
CA ALA A 161 -57.08 33.90 11.84
C ALA A 161 -58.51 33.36 11.97
N SER A 162 -58.93 33.13 13.21
CA SER A 162 -60.30 32.79 13.57
C SER A 162 -60.95 34.03 14.19
N SER A 163 -61.98 34.46 13.47
CA SER A 163 -62.93 35.57 13.69
C SER A 163 -63.46 35.75 15.12
#